data_AF-A0A2H9RBD1-F1
#
_entry.id   AF-A0A2H9RBD1-F1
#
_cell.length_a   1.000
_cell.length_b   1.000
_cell.length_c   1.000
_cell.angle_alpha   90.00
_cell.angle_beta   90.00
_cell.angle_gamma   90.00
#
_symmetry.space_group_name_H-M   'P 1'
#
loop_
_entity.id
_entity.type
_entity.pdbx_description
1 polymer ?
#
loop_
_entity_poly.entity_id
_entity_poly.type
_entity_poly.pdbx_seq_one_letter_code
_entity_poly.pdbx_strand_id
1 'polypeptide(L)' 'QKIEREIDIKYRQATIKLLSEVTNTKELLLIKDVIEGIEEMSDKCQRVSDSFILLALSL' A
#
# COMPACT_ATOMS: atom_id res chain seq x y z
N GLN A 1 -4.86 -10.71 6.05
CA GLN A 1 -3.49 -11.15 5.70
C GLN A 1 -3.25 -11.51 4.24
N LYS A 2 -4.12 -12.28 3.52
CA LYS A 2 -3.85 -12.58 2.10
C LYS A 2 -3.80 -11.31 1.23
N ILE A 3 -4.70 -10.36 1.48
CA ILE A 3 -4.80 -9.07 0.77
C ILE A 3 -3.58 -8.18 1.05
N GLU A 4 -3.23 -7.96 2.33
CA GLU A 4 -2.02 -7.26 2.77
C GLU A 4 -0.75 -7.77 2.07
N ARG A 5 -0.57 -9.09 2.02
CA ARG A 5 0.59 -9.69 1.33
C ARG A 5 0.60 -9.44 -0.18
N GLU A 6 -0.57 -9.35 -0.82
CA GLU A 6 -0.66 -8.99 -2.24
C GLU A 6 -0.34 -7.50 -2.47
N ILE A 7 -0.76 -6.62 -1.57
CA ILE A 7 -0.44 -5.19 -1.58
C ILE A 7 1.07 -4.99 -1.43
N ASP A 8 1.70 -5.65 -0.45
CA ASP A 8 3.15 -5.65 -0.23
C ASP A 8 3.95 -6.05 -1.47
N ILE A 9 3.51 -7.13 -2.15
CA ILE A 9 4.19 -7.62 -3.35
C ILE A 9 4.07 -6.59 -4.47
N LYS A 10 2.88 -6.01 -4.67
CA LYS A 10 2.65 -4.97 -5.67
C LYS A 10 3.44 -3.70 -5.38
N TYR A 11 3.53 -3.29 -4.12
CA TYR A 11 4.36 -2.16 -3.68
C TYR A 11 5.83 -2.37 -4.07
N ARG A 12 6.38 -3.56 -3.79
CA ARG A 12 7.77 -3.89 -4.17
C ARG A 12 7.97 -3.91 -5.68
N GLN A 13 7.06 -4.53 -6.43
CA GLN A 13 7.13 -4.57 -7.89
C GLN A 13 7.06 -3.18 -8.51
N ALA A 14 6.17 -2.32 -8.02
CA ALA A 14 6.01 -0.94 -8.49
C ALA A 14 7.26 -0.11 -8.19
N THR A 15 7.84 -0.26 -6.99
CA THR A 15 9.08 0.44 -6.60
C THR A 15 10.27 0.02 -7.46
N ILE A 16 10.43 -1.28 -7.73
CA ILE A 16 11.51 -1.77 -8.60
C ILE A 16 11.35 -1.23 -10.02
N LYS A 17 10.12 -1.26 -10.55
CA LYS A 17 9.82 -0.74 -11.88
C LYS A 17 10.11 0.76 -11.96
N LEU A 18 9.71 1.52 -10.95
CA LEU A 18 9.96 2.95 -10.83
C LEU A 18 11.46 3.27 -10.86
N LEU A 19 12.27 2.54 -10.09
CA LEU A 19 13.73 2.70 -10.05
C LEU A 19 14.39 2.36 -11.40
N SER A 20 13.81 1.46 -12.20
CA SER A 20 14.35 1.09 -13.50
C SER A 20 13.96 2.05 -14.64
N GLU A 21 12.78 2.66 -14.58
CA GLU A 21 12.20 3.43 -15.68
C GLU A 21 12.40 4.95 -15.54
N VAL A 22 12.53 5.47 -14.32
CA VAL A 22 12.62 6.92 -14.07
C VAL A 22 14.05 7.31 -13.68
N THR A 23 14.68 8.11 -14.54
CA THR A 23 16.04 8.63 -14.32
C THR A 23 16.06 9.97 -13.57
N ASN A 24 14.96 10.71 -13.60
CA ASN A 24 14.83 11.99 -12.90
C ASN A 24 14.44 11.77 -11.43
N THR A 25 15.35 12.12 -10.51
CA THR A 25 15.16 11.95 -9.07
C THR A 25 13.92 12.67 -8.52
N LYS A 26 13.55 13.84 -9.07
CA LYS A 26 12.37 14.58 -8.59
C LYS A 26 11.07 13.85 -8.89
N GLU A 27 10.94 13.34 -10.11
CA GLU A 27 9.76 12.56 -10.53
C GLU A 27 9.71 11.21 -9.81
N LEU A 28 10.88 10.60 -9.60
CA LEU A 28 10.99 9.36 -8.83
C LEU A 28 10.47 9.52 -7.40
N LEU A 29 10.83 10.61 -6.72
CA LEU A 29 10.33 10.90 -5.37
C LEU A 29 8.82 11.12 -5.35
N LEU A 30 8.28 11.92 -6.29
CA LEU A 30 6.84 12.17 -6.36
C LEU A 30 6.04 10.88 -6.60
N ILE A 31 6.50 10.01 -7.49
CA ILE A 31 5.79 8.76 -7.78
C ILE A 31 5.94 7.78 -6.62
N LYS A 32 7.11 7.74 -5.96
CA LYS A 32 7.30 6.97 -4.72
C LYS A 32 6.30 7.39 -3.64
N ASP A 33 6.13 8.70 -3.41
CA ASP A 33 5.21 9.22 -2.39
C ASP A 33 3.76 8.80 -2.68
N VAL A 34 3.35 8.79 -3.96
CA VAL A 34 2.03 8.30 -4.37
C VAL A 34 1.88 6.80 -4.10
N ILE A 35 2.90 5.99 -4.42
CA ILE A 35 2.88 4.54 -4.19
C ILE A 35 2.81 4.22 -2.69
N GLU A 36 3.58 4.93 -1.86
CA GLU A 36 3.49 4.82 -0.39
C GLU A 36 2.11 5.24 0.13
N GLY A 37 1.55 6.34 -0.37
CA GLY A 37 0.21 6.78 0.04
C GLY A 37 -0.90 5.76 -0.26
N ILE A 38 -0.77 5.00 -1.35
CA ILE A 38 -1.73 3.92 -1.69
C ILE A 38 -1.61 2.75 -0.72
N GLU A 39 -0.38 2.35 -0.36
CA GLU A 39 -0.13 1.26 0.59
C GLU A 39 -0.65 1.63 1.99
N GLU A 40 -0.33 2.84 2.45
CA GLU A 40 -0.77 3.32 3.77
C GLU A 40 -2.31 3.42 3.86
N MET A 41 -2.97 3.74 2.73
CA MET A 41 -4.44 3.73 2.64
C MET A 41 -5.01 2.31 2.73
N SER A 42 -4.38 1.34 2.05
CA SER A 42 -4.77 -0.07 2.14
C SER A 42 -4.70 -0.58 3.59
N ASP A 43 -3.64 -0.22 4.30
CA ASP A 43 -3.45 -0.55 5.71
C ASP A 43 -4.53 0.06 6.61
N LYS A 44 -4.90 1.32 6.37
CA LYS A 44 -6.00 1.99 7.07
C LYS A 44 -7.32 1.26 6.83
N CYS A 45 -7.62 0.87 5.60
CA CYS A 45 -8.82 0.10 5.27
C CYS A 45 -8.86 -1.26 5.98
N GLN A 46 -7.73 -1.96 6.08
CA GLN A 46 -7.66 -3.23 6.79
C GLN A 46 -7.96 -3.07 8.29
N ARG A 47 -7.39 -2.05 8.95
CA ARG A 47 -7.70 -1.75 10.36
C ARG A 47 -9.17 -1.42 10.61
N VAL A 48 -9.79 -0.68 9.69
CA VAL A 48 -11.23 -0.39 9.76
C VAL A 48 -12.03 -1.68 9.63
N SER A 49 -11.69 -2.54 8.67
CA SER A 49 -12.32 -3.85 8.51
C SER A 49 -12.22 -4.70 9.78
N ASP A 50 -11.05 -4.75 10.41
CA ASP A 50 -10.86 -5.51 11.65
C ASP A 50 -11.71 -4.95 12.81
N SER A 51 -11.87 -3.62 12.86
CA SER A 51 -12.74 -2.96 13.83
C SER A 51 -14.21 -3.35 13.64
N PHE A 52 -14.68 -3.46 12.39
CA PHE A 52 -16.03 -3.94 12.09
C PHE A 52 -16.24 -5.41 12.45
N ILE A 53 -15.24 -6.26 12.21
CA ILE A 53 -15.28 -7.68 12.61
C ILE A 53 -15.41 -7.80 14.12
N LEU A 54 -14.61 -7.04 14.87
CA LEU A 54 -14.67 -7.04 16.34
C LEU A 54 -16.03 -6.59 16.84
N LEU A 55 -16.60 -5.54 16.24
CA LEU A 55 -17.94 -5.05 16.58
C LEU A 55 -19.01 -6.13 16.32
N ALA A 56 -18.95 -6.82 15.17
CA ALA A 56 -19.88 -7.88 14.80
C ALA A 56 -19.78 -9.12 15.72
N LEU A 57 -18.60 -9.41 16.25
CA LEU A 57 -18.39 -10.50 17.21
C LEU A 57 -18.80 -10.14 18.65
N SER A 58 -18.85 -8.84 18.97
CA SER A 58 -19.26 -8.34 20.28
C SER A 58 -20.77 -8.13 20.44
N LEU A 59 -21.54 -8.34 19.36
CA LEU A 59 -23.01 -8.37 19.34
C LEU A 59 -23.51 -9.82 19.39
#